data_AF-A0A1R1XG15-F1
#
_entry.id   AF-A0A1R1XG15-F1
#
_cell.length_a   1.000
_cell.length_b   1.000
_cell.length_c   1.000
_cell.angle_alpha   90.00
_cell.angle_beta   90.00
_cell.angle_gamma   90.00
#
_symmetry.space_group_name_H-M   'P 1'
#
loop_
_entity.id
_entity.type
_entity.pdbx_description
1 polymer ?
#
loop_
_entity_poly.entity_id
_entity_poly.type
_entity_poly.pdbx_seq_one_letter_code
_entity_poly.pdbx_strand_id
1 'polypeptide(L)'
;MGSNEKNLGAKLQHLSNNSSVQIQQLLILACHHTNYVSENGIYAVNEILMDNSFDLLEKDTINALLELLQLVWLSCKSELDDSFAPVYLFSSPILNFVMQFPDSMTHRRNLFNSFSSNALKWLEKTGSTSPIELQVLLYNYLRISEHKFEGAFIFESHVGRSLALQVGRKLNPVTSSGP
;
A
#
# COMPACT_ATOMS: atom_id res chain seq x y z
N MET A 1 26.06 -19.04 -14.04
CA MET A 1 25.28 -17.78 -14.03
C MET A 1 23.96 -17.84 -14.81
N GLY A 2 23.77 -18.71 -15.81
CA GLY A 2 22.57 -18.68 -16.69
C GLY A 2 21.29 -19.39 -16.19
N SER A 3 21.22 -19.88 -14.96
CA SER A 3 20.04 -20.63 -14.44
C SER A 3 19.04 -19.75 -13.67
N ASN A 4 19.53 -18.68 -13.02
CA ASN A 4 18.66 -17.80 -12.23
C ASN A 4 17.89 -16.79 -13.10
N GLU A 5 18.49 -16.29 -14.18
CA GLU A 5 17.84 -15.35 -15.10
C GLU A 5 16.70 -16.00 -15.89
N LYS A 6 16.87 -17.26 -16.31
CA LYS A 6 15.81 -18.03 -16.97
C LYS A 6 14.62 -18.30 -16.04
N ASN A 7 14.88 -18.50 -14.76
CA ASN A 7 13.83 -18.70 -13.74
C ASN A 7 13.10 -17.39 -13.43
N LEU A 8 13.82 -16.26 -13.41
CA LEU A 8 13.23 -14.94 -13.27
C LEU A 8 12.29 -14.62 -14.45
N GLY A 9 12.73 -14.85 -15.69
CA GLY A 9 11.89 -14.66 -16.88
C GLY A 9 10.58 -15.45 -16.84
N ALA A 10 10.60 -16.72 -16.39
CA ALA A 10 9.39 -17.53 -16.24
C ALA A 10 8.47 -17.05 -15.12
N LYS A 11 9.01 -16.47 -14.04
CA LYS A 11 8.22 -15.86 -12.96
C LYS A 11 7.61 -14.51 -13.39
N LEU A 12 8.31 -13.75 -14.22
CA LEU A 12 7.84 -12.48 -14.80
C LEU A 12 6.76 -12.69 -15.87
N GLN A 13 6.67 -13.85 -16.51
CA GLN A 13 5.62 -14.17 -17.50
C GLN A 13 4.19 -14.12 -16.92
N HIS A 14 4.03 -14.19 -15.60
CA HIS A 14 2.73 -14.06 -14.93
C HIS A 14 2.36 -12.61 -14.57
N LEU A 15 3.30 -11.66 -14.72
CA LEU A 15 3.03 -10.24 -14.49
C LEU A 15 2.45 -9.61 -15.76
N SER A 16 1.46 -8.74 -15.58
CA SER A 16 0.83 -8.00 -16.68
C SER A 16 1.86 -7.19 -17.48
N ASN A 17 1.72 -7.00 -18.79
CA ASN A 17 2.63 -6.12 -19.56
C ASN A 17 2.47 -4.62 -19.22
N ASN A 18 1.45 -4.26 -18.44
CA ASN A 18 1.19 -2.90 -17.99
C ASN A 18 1.91 -2.66 -16.65
N SER A 19 2.86 -1.71 -16.60
CA SER A 19 3.71 -1.44 -15.42
C SER A 19 2.91 -1.11 -14.17
N SER A 20 1.84 -0.33 -14.29
CA SER A 20 0.96 0.03 -13.18
C SER A 20 0.26 -1.19 -12.57
N VAL A 21 -0.18 -2.12 -13.42
CA VAL A 21 -0.74 -3.41 -12.95
C VAL A 21 0.33 -4.28 -12.30
N GLN A 22 1.56 -4.29 -12.83
CA GLN A 22 2.67 -5.01 -12.20
C GLN A 22 2.96 -4.47 -10.81
N ILE A 23 3.01 -3.14 -10.63
CA ILE A 23 3.20 -2.54 -9.30
C ILE A 23 2.07 -2.93 -8.36
N GLN A 24 0.80 -2.92 -8.80
CA GLN A 24 -0.31 -3.37 -7.96
C GLN A 24 -0.14 -4.83 -7.52
N GLN A 25 0.26 -5.72 -8.43
CA GLN A 25 0.54 -7.12 -8.11
C GLN A 25 1.70 -7.24 -7.10
N LEU A 26 2.77 -6.48 -7.29
CA LEU A 26 3.91 -6.47 -6.38
C LEU A 26 3.57 -5.87 -5.01
N LEU A 27 2.68 -4.87 -4.94
CA LEU A 27 2.15 -4.34 -3.68
C LEU A 27 1.35 -5.40 -2.91
N ILE A 28 0.56 -6.22 -3.61
CA ILE A 28 -0.13 -7.36 -2.99
C ILE A 28 0.89 -8.36 -2.44
N LEU A 29 1.93 -8.68 -3.20
CA LEU A 29 3.00 -9.57 -2.75
C LEU A 29 3.78 -8.99 -1.56
N ALA A 30 4.00 -7.67 -1.53
CA ALA A 30 4.62 -6.96 -0.41
C ALA A 30 3.82 -7.07 0.89
N CYS A 31 2.52 -7.41 0.81
CA CYS A 31 1.64 -7.66 1.94
C CYS A 31 1.30 -9.15 2.14
N HIS A 32 2.05 -10.07 1.52
CA HIS A 32 1.76 -11.50 1.58
C HIS A 32 2.00 -12.10 2.98
N HIS A 33 1.25 -13.15 3.34
CA HIS A 33 1.32 -13.82 4.65
C HIS A 33 2.63 -14.56 4.96
N THR A 34 3.52 -14.67 3.97
CA THR A 34 4.82 -15.35 4.11
C THR A 34 5.93 -14.31 4.06
N ASN A 35 6.77 -14.25 5.11
CA ASN A 35 7.90 -13.29 5.21
C ASN A 35 8.75 -13.23 3.95
N TYR A 36 9.18 -14.39 3.44
CA TYR A 36 10.02 -14.43 2.25
C TYR A 36 9.36 -13.73 1.06
N VAL A 37 8.05 -13.91 0.87
CA VAL A 37 7.33 -13.30 -0.26
C VAL A 37 7.12 -11.80 -0.01
N SER A 38 6.73 -11.40 1.20
CA SER A 38 6.51 -9.98 1.51
C SER A 38 7.80 -9.16 1.48
N GLU A 39 8.91 -9.69 1.98
CA GLU A 39 10.23 -9.04 1.90
C GLU A 39 10.69 -8.88 0.44
N ASN A 40 10.57 -9.92 -0.39
CA ASN A 40 10.91 -9.83 -1.81
C ASN A 40 9.95 -8.90 -2.57
N GLY A 41 8.66 -8.88 -2.20
CA GLY A 41 7.68 -7.95 -2.76
C GLY A 41 8.04 -6.50 -2.44
N ILE A 42 8.34 -6.18 -1.18
CA ILE A 42 8.78 -4.85 -0.76
C ILE A 42 10.07 -4.46 -1.48
N TYR A 43 11.04 -5.37 -1.56
CA TYR A 43 12.29 -5.13 -2.29
C TYR A 43 12.02 -4.78 -3.75
N ALA A 44 11.22 -5.57 -4.47
CA ALA A 44 10.91 -5.35 -5.87
C ALA A 44 10.17 -4.01 -6.10
N VAL A 45 9.15 -3.70 -5.29
CA VAL A 45 8.44 -2.41 -5.38
C VAL A 45 9.41 -1.26 -5.11
N ASN A 46 10.28 -1.39 -4.10
CA ASN A 46 11.24 -0.36 -3.77
C ASN A 46 12.23 -0.11 -4.91
N GLU A 47 12.79 -1.15 -5.53
CA GLU A 47 13.71 -0.97 -6.66
C GLU A 47 13.03 -0.24 -7.82
N ILE A 48 11.81 -0.65 -8.19
CA ILE A 48 11.09 -0.04 -9.32
C ILE A 48 10.73 1.42 -9.00
N LEU A 49 10.13 1.70 -7.84
CA LEU A 49 9.67 3.05 -7.51
C LEU A 49 10.80 4.03 -7.17
N MET A 50 11.98 3.54 -6.78
CA MET A 50 13.16 4.40 -6.60
C MET A 50 13.77 4.82 -7.95
N ASP A 51 13.69 3.96 -8.96
CA ASP A 51 14.12 4.24 -10.33
C ASP A 51 13.08 5.07 -11.10
N ASN A 52 11.83 4.61 -11.10
CA ASN A 52 10.69 5.22 -11.79
C ASN A 52 9.48 5.38 -10.86
N SER A 53 9.33 6.56 -10.25
CA SER A 53 8.20 6.85 -9.35
C SER A 53 6.87 7.10 -10.08
N PHE A 54 6.88 7.26 -11.40
CA PHE A 54 5.67 7.53 -12.19
C PHE A 54 4.69 6.34 -12.21
N ASP A 55 5.17 5.10 -12.03
CA ASP A 55 4.29 3.93 -11.97
C ASP A 55 3.35 3.94 -10.74
N LEU A 56 3.66 4.78 -9.73
CA LEU A 56 2.79 5.02 -8.58
C LEU A 56 1.70 6.06 -8.86
N LEU A 57 1.85 6.92 -9.89
CA LEU A 57 0.92 8.01 -10.21
C LEU A 57 -0.31 7.55 -10.99
N GLU A 58 -0.78 6.35 -10.70
CA GLU A 58 -2.03 5.81 -11.22
C GLU A 58 -3.05 5.69 -10.09
N LYS A 59 -4.29 6.06 -10.39
CA LYS A 59 -5.39 6.10 -9.40
C LYS A 59 -5.54 4.76 -8.68
N ASP A 60 -5.59 3.67 -9.44
CA ASP A 60 -5.81 2.34 -8.88
C ASP A 60 -4.58 1.85 -8.09
N THR A 61 -3.38 2.28 -8.47
CA THR A 61 -2.13 1.95 -7.75
C THR A 61 -2.04 2.68 -6.41
N ILE A 62 -2.37 3.98 -6.36
CA ILE A 62 -2.46 4.73 -5.09
C ILE A 62 -3.52 4.13 -4.18
N ASN A 63 -4.70 3.81 -4.71
CA ASN A 63 -5.76 3.17 -3.95
C ASN A 63 -5.29 1.81 -3.41
N ALA A 64 -4.64 0.98 -4.23
CA ALA A 64 -4.08 -0.30 -3.81
C ALA A 64 -3.08 -0.14 -2.66
N LEU A 65 -2.12 0.78 -2.76
CA LEU A 65 -1.14 1.05 -1.71
C LEU A 65 -1.81 1.42 -0.37
N LEU A 66 -2.74 2.37 -0.40
CA LEU A 66 -3.35 2.92 0.82
C LEU A 66 -4.36 1.96 1.45
N GLU A 67 -5.08 1.21 0.64
CA GLU A 67 -6.03 0.20 1.11
C GLU A 67 -5.31 -1.06 1.61
N LEU A 68 -4.22 -1.50 0.97
CA LEU A 68 -3.38 -2.57 1.51
C LEU A 68 -2.80 -2.20 2.87
N LEU A 69 -2.34 -0.95 3.03
CA LEU A 69 -1.88 -0.45 4.33
C LEU A 69 -2.99 -0.54 5.40
N GLN A 70 -4.22 -0.21 5.02
CA GLN A 70 -5.38 -0.37 5.89
C GLN A 70 -5.65 -1.83 6.23
N LEU A 71 -5.63 -2.75 5.26
CA LEU A 71 -5.88 -4.17 5.51
C LEU A 71 -4.84 -4.78 6.44
N VAL A 72 -3.55 -4.43 6.27
CA VAL A 72 -2.50 -4.88 7.18
C VAL A 72 -2.73 -4.32 8.59
N TRP A 73 -3.13 -3.06 8.73
CA TRP A 73 -3.50 -2.48 10.03
C TRP A 73 -4.70 -3.18 10.68
N LEU A 74 -5.78 -3.43 9.93
CA LEU A 74 -6.95 -4.16 10.42
C LEU A 74 -6.57 -5.57 10.87
N SER A 75 -5.61 -6.21 10.19
CA SER A 75 -5.09 -7.51 10.61
C SER A 75 -4.43 -7.45 11.99
N CYS A 76 -3.68 -6.40 12.30
CA CYS A 76 -3.10 -6.17 13.62
C CYS A 76 -4.18 -5.84 14.66
N LYS A 77 -5.19 -5.07 14.28
CA LYS A 77 -6.26 -4.64 15.18
C LYS A 77 -7.18 -5.80 15.57
N SER A 78 -7.59 -6.63 14.61
CA SER A 78 -8.55 -7.73 14.85
C SER A 78 -8.15 -8.67 16.00
N GLU A 79 -6.85 -8.91 16.18
CA GLU A 79 -6.37 -9.80 17.23
C GLU A 79 -6.10 -9.08 18.56
N LEU A 80 -5.97 -7.75 18.55
CA LEU A 80 -6.08 -6.93 19.77
C LEU A 80 -7.52 -6.92 20.30
N ASP A 81 -8.51 -6.99 19.41
CA ASP A 81 -9.93 -6.96 19.77
C ASP A 81 -10.40 -8.32 20.34
N ASP A 82 -10.02 -9.45 19.72
CA ASP A 82 -10.32 -10.80 20.21
C ASP A 82 -9.25 -11.83 19.80
N SER A 83 -8.43 -12.27 20.75
CA SER A 83 -7.38 -13.27 20.54
C SER A 83 -7.87 -14.71 20.51
N PHE A 84 -9.14 -14.97 20.87
CA PHE A 84 -9.73 -16.32 20.89
C PHE A 84 -10.49 -16.66 19.60
N ALA A 85 -10.77 -15.65 18.76
CA ALA A 85 -11.45 -15.79 17.48
C ALA A 85 -10.63 -15.14 16.34
N PRO A 86 -9.53 -15.77 15.89
CA PRO A 86 -8.61 -15.15 14.94
C PRO A 86 -9.26 -14.96 13.57
N VAL A 87 -9.21 -13.72 13.07
CA VAL A 87 -9.64 -13.36 11.72
C VAL A 87 -8.43 -13.42 10.77
N TYR A 88 -8.60 -14.11 9.65
CA TYR A 88 -7.53 -14.29 8.65
C TYR A 88 -7.80 -13.58 7.33
N LEU A 89 -9.06 -13.27 7.03
CA LEU A 89 -9.49 -12.74 5.74
C LEU A 89 -9.96 -11.29 5.91
N PHE A 90 -9.39 -10.39 5.12
CA PHE A 90 -9.65 -8.96 5.20
C PHE A 90 -9.93 -8.41 3.81
N SER A 91 -10.97 -7.58 3.71
CA SER A 91 -11.42 -6.97 2.46
C SER A 91 -11.54 -5.47 2.61
N SER A 92 -11.30 -4.74 1.51
CA SER A 92 -11.52 -3.31 1.42
C SER A 92 -12.76 -3.03 0.56
N PRO A 93 -13.59 -2.01 0.86
CA PRO A 93 -14.66 -1.58 -0.02
C PRO A 93 -14.20 -0.97 -1.35
N ILE A 94 -12.90 -0.65 -1.47
CA ILE A 94 -12.28 -0.08 -2.67
C ILE A 94 -11.58 -1.15 -3.50
N LEU A 95 -10.95 -2.14 -2.86
CA LEU A 95 -10.29 -3.23 -3.54
C LEU A 95 -11.26 -4.36 -3.89
N ASN A 96 -11.02 -5.01 -5.03
CA ASN A 96 -11.88 -6.08 -5.53
C ASN A 96 -11.35 -7.48 -5.14
N PHE A 97 -10.47 -7.56 -4.15
CA PHE A 97 -9.85 -8.80 -3.70
C PHE A 97 -9.78 -8.86 -2.17
N VAL A 98 -9.55 -10.06 -1.66
CA VAL A 98 -9.43 -10.36 -0.22
C VAL A 98 -7.98 -10.71 0.09
N MET A 99 -7.45 -10.12 1.16
CA MET A 99 -6.12 -10.44 1.69
C MET A 99 -6.22 -11.48 2.80
N GLN A 100 -5.28 -12.42 2.79
CA GLN A 100 -5.09 -13.38 3.88
C GLN A 100 -3.84 -13.03 4.67
N PHE A 101 -3.95 -12.98 6.00
CA PHE A 101 -2.82 -12.77 6.92
C PHE A 101 -2.62 -13.97 7.85
N PRO A 102 -1.40 -14.26 8.32
CA PRO A 102 -1.12 -15.42 9.16
C PRO A 102 -1.53 -15.17 10.60
N ASP A 103 -1.55 -16.21 11.44
CA ASP A 103 -1.92 -16.10 12.86
C ASP A 103 -0.85 -15.40 13.73
N SER A 104 0.37 -15.26 13.22
CA SER A 104 1.46 -14.66 13.99
C SER A 104 1.34 -13.14 14.07
N MET A 105 1.18 -12.60 15.28
CA MET A 105 1.19 -11.15 15.48
C MET A 105 2.51 -10.49 15.27
N THR A 106 3.58 -11.16 15.65
CA THR A 106 4.91 -10.67 15.36
C THR A 106 5.06 -10.47 13.86
N HIS A 107 4.57 -11.41 13.04
CA HIS A 107 4.53 -11.23 11.59
C HIS A 107 3.66 -10.05 11.17
N ARG A 108 2.38 -9.97 11.60
CA ARG A 108 1.47 -8.89 11.18
C ARG A 108 2.02 -7.50 11.53
N ARG A 109 2.58 -7.33 12.74
CA ARG A 109 3.19 -6.07 13.20
C ARG A 109 4.45 -5.73 12.42
N ASN A 110 5.33 -6.70 12.18
CA ASN A 110 6.54 -6.49 11.39
C ASN A 110 6.18 -6.10 9.94
N LEU A 111 5.19 -6.78 9.36
CA LEU A 111 4.66 -6.49 8.05
C LEU A 111 4.08 -5.06 7.99
N PHE A 112 3.28 -4.67 8.98
CA PHE A 112 2.74 -3.31 9.09
C PHE A 112 3.83 -2.25 9.15
N ASN A 113 4.80 -2.41 10.04
CA ASN A 113 5.89 -1.44 10.21
C ASN A 113 6.73 -1.32 8.94
N SER A 114 7.05 -2.45 8.31
CA SER A 114 7.83 -2.49 7.07
C SER A 114 7.06 -1.86 5.91
N PHE A 115 5.80 -2.26 5.71
CA PHE A 115 4.99 -1.74 4.62
C PHE A 115 4.64 -0.25 4.81
N SER A 116 4.31 0.19 6.03
CA SER A 116 4.00 1.59 6.34
C SER A 116 5.20 2.52 6.11
N SER A 117 6.39 2.11 6.53
CA SER A 117 7.60 2.92 6.34
C SER A 117 7.98 3.02 4.86
N ASN A 118 7.86 1.92 4.11
CA ASN A 118 8.09 1.91 2.67
C ASN A 118 7.02 2.70 1.90
N ALA A 119 5.74 2.58 2.25
CA ALA A 119 4.66 3.35 1.63
C ALA A 119 4.89 4.86 1.78
N LEU A 120 5.27 5.33 2.98
CA LEU A 120 5.65 6.73 3.19
C LEU A 120 6.84 7.12 2.31
N LYS A 121 7.90 6.31 2.28
CA LYS A 121 9.09 6.54 1.45
C LYS A 121 8.74 6.66 -0.04
N TRP A 122 7.92 5.76 -0.57
CA TRP A 122 7.50 5.75 -1.97
C TRP A 122 6.67 6.98 -2.33
N LEU A 123 5.73 7.36 -1.45
CA LEU A 123 4.92 8.56 -1.62
C LEU A 123 5.77 9.84 -1.54
N GLU A 124 6.73 9.93 -0.61
CA GLU A 124 7.63 11.10 -0.50
C GLU A 124 8.57 11.22 -1.71
N LYS A 125 9.11 10.10 -2.19
CA LYS A 125 9.90 10.06 -3.43
C LYS A 125 9.08 10.53 -4.63
N THR A 126 7.86 10.00 -4.77
CA THR A 126 6.95 10.37 -5.86
C THR A 126 6.56 11.83 -5.78
N GLY A 127 6.25 12.34 -4.59
CA GLY A 127 5.89 13.74 -4.36
C GLY A 127 7.04 14.71 -4.60
N SER A 128 8.29 14.27 -4.42
CA SER A 128 9.48 15.06 -4.75
C SER A 128 9.64 15.24 -6.27
N THR A 129 9.18 14.28 -7.06
CA THR A 129 9.25 14.32 -8.54
C THR A 129 8.01 14.98 -9.16
N SER A 130 6.82 14.63 -8.66
CA SER A 130 5.51 15.02 -9.23
C SER A 130 4.52 15.43 -8.13
N PRO A 131 4.75 16.58 -7.45
CA PRO A 131 3.97 16.97 -6.27
C PRO A 131 2.50 17.23 -6.57
N ILE A 132 2.19 17.92 -7.68
CA ILE A 132 0.83 18.33 -8.04
C ILE A 132 -0.02 17.11 -8.38
N GLU A 133 0.51 16.22 -9.21
CA GLU A 133 -0.20 15.01 -9.64
C GLU A 133 -0.48 14.07 -8.46
N LEU A 134 0.54 13.85 -7.62
CA LEU A 134 0.35 13.06 -6.40
C LEU A 134 -0.69 13.70 -5.47
N GLN A 135 -0.66 15.01 -5.27
CA GLN A 135 -1.64 15.71 -4.45
C GLN A 135 -3.08 15.52 -4.97
N VAL A 136 -3.29 15.60 -6.29
CA VAL A 136 -4.59 15.36 -6.92
C VAL A 136 -5.07 13.93 -6.68
N LEU A 137 -4.19 12.94 -6.86
CA LEU A 137 -4.54 11.52 -6.63
C LEU A 137 -4.90 11.24 -5.18
N LEU A 138 -4.13 11.77 -4.22
CA LEU A 138 -4.40 11.63 -2.80
C LEU A 138 -5.73 12.31 -2.40
N TYR A 139 -6.01 13.50 -2.94
CA TYR A 139 -7.28 14.18 -2.72
C TYR A 139 -8.47 13.39 -3.29
N ASN A 140 -8.32 12.84 -4.49
CA ASN A 140 -9.35 12.00 -5.11
C ASN A 140 -9.62 10.73 -4.29
N TYR A 141 -8.57 10.08 -3.78
CA TYR A 141 -8.71 8.93 -2.88
C TYR A 141 -9.53 9.29 -1.63
N LEU A 142 -9.19 10.40 -0.96
CA LEU A 142 -9.90 10.86 0.23
C LEU A 142 -11.39 11.12 -0.04
N ARG A 143 -11.74 11.75 -1.16
CA ARG A 143 -13.15 11.99 -1.55
C ARG A 143 -13.94 10.71 -1.84
N ILE A 144 -13.34 9.76 -2.58
CA ILE A 144 -13.99 8.46 -2.85
C ILE A 144 -14.31 7.74 -1.53
N SER A 145 -13.40 7.84 -0.58
CA SER A 145 -13.52 7.24 0.74
C SER A 145 -14.56 7.90 1.65
N GLU A 146 -14.96 9.14 1.38
CA GLU A 146 -16.06 9.79 2.09
C GLU A 146 -17.40 9.27 1.55
N HIS A 147 -17.58 9.29 0.23
CA HIS A 147 -18.83 8.87 -0.42
C HIS A 147 -19.18 7.40 -0.21
N LYS A 148 -18.18 6.49 -0.22
CA LYS A 148 -18.44 5.06 0.02
C LYS A 148 -18.88 4.74 1.46
N PHE A 149 -18.71 5.68 2.39
CA PHE A 149 -18.98 5.51 3.81
C PHE A 149 -20.05 6.50 4.32
N GLU A 150 -20.66 7.29 3.44
CA GLU A 150 -21.84 8.12 3.73
C GLU A 150 -23.00 7.23 4.21
N GLY A 151 -23.25 7.23 5.53
CA GLY A 151 -24.35 6.50 6.15
C GLY A 151 -23.96 5.75 7.43
N ALA A 152 -22.67 5.51 7.65
CA ALA A 152 -22.18 4.93 8.88
C ALA A 152 -21.31 5.97 9.62
N PHE A 153 -21.74 6.42 10.79
CA PHE A 153 -20.91 7.17 11.73
C PHE A 153 -19.81 6.23 12.28
N ILE A 154 -18.84 5.87 11.44
CA ILE A 154 -17.70 5.06 11.85
C ILE A 154 -16.56 6.02 12.18
N PHE A 155 -16.36 6.27 13.47
CA PHE A 155 -15.15 6.94 14.00
C PHE A 155 -13.92 6.01 13.95
N GLU A 156 -13.87 5.08 13.00
CA GLU A 156 -12.78 4.14 12.91
C GLU A 156 -11.60 4.75 12.17
N SER A 157 -10.43 4.72 12.82
CA SER A 157 -9.20 5.24 12.26
C SER A 157 -8.79 4.45 11.03
N HIS A 158 -8.61 5.15 9.91
CA HIS A 158 -8.15 4.58 8.66
C HIS A 158 -6.72 5.04 8.37
N VAL A 159 -5.74 4.18 8.60
CA VAL A 159 -4.32 4.51 8.49
C VAL A 159 -3.92 4.95 7.08
N GLY A 160 -4.50 4.35 6.04
CA GLY A 160 -4.28 4.79 4.65
C GLY A 160 -4.71 6.25 4.40
N ARG A 161 -5.85 6.68 4.96
CA ARG A 161 -6.33 8.06 4.86
C ARG A 161 -5.45 9.01 5.67
N SER A 162 -5.03 8.60 6.86
CA SER A 162 -4.09 9.37 7.67
C SER A 162 -2.77 9.61 6.94
N LEU A 163 -2.22 8.58 6.29
CA LEU A 163 -0.99 8.71 5.49
C LEU A 163 -1.20 9.63 4.28
N ALA A 164 -2.32 9.47 3.55
CA ALA A 164 -2.66 10.33 2.42
C ALA A 164 -2.77 11.82 2.84
N LEU A 165 -3.42 12.10 3.97
CA LEU A 165 -3.51 13.44 4.55
C LEU A 165 -2.14 13.97 4.97
N GLN A 166 -1.32 13.15 5.62
CA GLN A 166 0.03 13.53 6.05
C GLN A 166 0.89 13.93 4.84
N VAL A 167 0.94 13.10 3.81
CA VAL A 167 1.72 13.39 2.59
C VAL A 167 1.13 14.56 1.84
N GLY A 168 -0.18 14.57 1.59
CA GLY A 168 -0.86 15.64 0.85
C GLY A 168 -0.69 17.03 1.48
N ARG A 169 -0.59 17.10 2.82
CA ARG A 169 -0.23 18.33 3.53
C ARG A 169 1.19 18.77 3.21
N LYS A 170 2.18 17.88 3.29
CA LYS A 170 3.59 18.22 2.99
C LYS A 170 3.81 18.72 1.56
N LEU A 171 2.98 18.28 0.61
CA LEU A 171 3.04 18.71 -0.79
C LEU A 171 2.46 20.10 -1.03
N ASN A 172 1.70 20.66 -0.07
CA ASN A 172 1.06 21.95 -0.24
C ASN A 172 2.11 23.07 -0.11
N PRO A 173 2.32 23.91 -1.15
CA PRO A 173 3.35 24.94 -1.18
C PRO A 173 3.19 25.99 -0.06
N VAL A 174 1.97 26.18 0.47
CA VAL A 174 1.71 27.10 1.59
C VAL A 174 2.29 26.59 2.92
N THR A 175 2.49 25.27 3.04
CA THR A 175 3.03 24.64 4.25
C THR A 175 4.55 24.37 4.18
N SER A 176 5.14 24.41 2.98
CA SER A 176 6.60 24.29 2.80
C SER A 176 7.36 25.57 3.13
N SER A 177 6.67 26.71 3.21
CA SER A 177 7.19 27.96 3.76
C SER A 177 6.75 28.10 5.22
N GLY A 178 7.49 27.46 6.13
CA GLY A 178 7.45 27.86 7.54
C GLY A 178 8.22 29.18 7.77
N PRO A 179 7.88 29.98 8.79
CA PRO A 179 8.60 31.21 9.15
C PRO A 179 10.04 30.96 9.60
#